data_AF-A0A151NW68-F1
#
_entry.id   AF-A0A151NW68-F1
#
_cell.length_a   1.000
_cell.length_b   1.000
_cell.length_c   1.000
_cell.angle_alpha   90.00
_cell.angle_beta   90.00
_cell.angle_gamma   90.00
#
_symmetry.space_group_name_H-M   'P 1'
#
loop_
_entity.id
_entity.type
_entity.pdbx_description
1 polymer ?
#
loop_
_entity_poly.entity_id
_entity_poly.type
_entity_poly.pdbx_seq_one_letter_code
_entity_poly.pdbx_strand_id
1 'polypeptide(L)' 'MTVLIHKKGDPNDPGNWRPIPLCSTVAKLYASCLAGRITYWAVTGGAVSRSQKGFMCTEGCYEHNFTLQMALDNTRRTRR' A
#
# COMPACT_ATOMS: atom_id res chain seq x y z
N MET A 1 22.76 -0.80 -6.61
CA MET A 1 22.40 -1.27 -7.96
C MET A 1 20.92 -1.05 -8.15
N THR A 2 20.49 -0.51 -9.28
CA THR A 2 19.07 -0.28 -9.59
C THR A 2 18.70 -1.14 -10.79
N VAL A 3 17.58 -1.84 -10.72
CA VAL A 3 17.05 -2.66 -11.82
C VAL A 3 15.79 -1.99 -12.36
N LEU A 4 15.63 -1.97 -13.68
CA LEU A 4 14.45 -1.45 -14.34
C LEU A 4 13.46 -2.60 -14.57
N ILE A 5 12.21 -2.44 -14.11
CA ILE A 5 11.12 -3.40 -14.36
C ILE A 5 10.07 -2.72 -15.25
N HIS A 6 9.76 -3.33 -16.39
CA HIS A 6 8.74 -2.80 -17.31
C HIS A 6 7.37 -2.78 -16.63
N LYS A 7 6.66 -1.66 -16.74
CA LYS A 7 5.36 -1.46 -16.10
C LYS A 7 4.19 -1.69 -17.06
N LYS A 8 4.18 -0.99 -18.19
CA LYS A 8 3.15 -1.01 -19.25
C LYS A 8 3.57 -0.10 -20.41
N GLY A 9 2.94 -0.22 -21.57
CA GLY A 9 3.19 0.68 -22.71
C GLY A 9 4.41 0.28 -23.55
N ASP A 10 4.87 1.20 -24.42
CA ASP A 10 6.01 0.98 -25.32
C ASP A 10 7.30 0.70 -24.52
N PRO A 11 7.98 -0.44 -24.74
CA PRO A 11 9.26 -0.75 -24.09
C PRO A 11 10.40 0.22 -24.44
N ASN A 12 10.33 0.91 -25.57
CA ASN A 12 11.36 1.87 -25.99
C ASN A 12 11.25 3.22 -25.30
N ASP A 13 10.13 3.49 -24.63
CA ASP A 13 9.94 4.69 -23.81
C ASP A 13 10.46 4.43 -22.38
N PRO A 14 11.53 5.11 -21.92
CA PRO A 14 12.07 4.96 -20.57
C PRO A 14 11.05 5.25 -19.46
N GLY A 15 10.03 6.09 -19.71
CA GLY A 15 8.98 6.42 -18.74
C GLY A 15 8.09 5.23 -18.36
N ASN A 16 8.10 4.18 -19.18
CA ASN A 16 7.34 2.94 -18.97
C ASN A 16 8.05 1.92 -18.08
N TRP A 17 9.24 2.25 -17.56
CA TRP A 17 10.02 1.41 -16.67
C TRP A 17 10.02 1.96 -15.24
N ARG A 18 9.86 1.06 -14.26
CA ARG A 18 9.99 1.39 -12.84
C ARG A 18 11.42 1.09 -12.38
N PRO A 19 12.19 2.09 -11.93
CA PRO A 19 13.45 1.83 -11.26
C PRO A 19 13.18 1.24 -9.86
N ILE A 20 13.76 0.07 -9.59
CA ILE A 20 13.74 -0.60 -8.29
C ILE A 20 15.16 -0.62 -7.71
N PRO A 21 15.42 0.14 -6.63
CA PRO A 21 16.72 0.10 -5.97
C PRO A 21 16.90 -1.23 -5.23
N LEU A 22 17.94 -1.97 -5.59
CA LEU A 22 18.38 -3.15 -4.84
C LEU A 22 19.29 -2.69 -3.70
N CYS A 23 18.69 -2.42 -2.54
CA CYS A 23 19.41 -2.16 -1.30
C CYS A 23 20.10 -3.44 -0.79
N SER A 24 21.17 -3.27 -0.01
CA SER A 24 21.82 -4.40 0.67
C SER A 24 20.83 -5.13 1.58
N THR A 25 21.03 -6.44 1.76
CA THR A 25 20.21 -7.27 2.64
C THR A 25 20.25 -6.77 4.09
N VAL A 26 21.41 -6.32 4.55
CA VAL A 26 21.60 -5.70 5.88
C VAL A 26 20.74 -4.44 6.02
N ALA A 27 20.73 -3.55 5.02
CA ALA A 27 19.90 -2.34 5.06
C ALA A 27 18.40 -2.68 5.08
N LYS A 28 17.97 -3.69 4.32
CA LYS A 28 16.58 -4.17 4.32
C LYS A 28 16.18 -4.74 5.68
N LEU A 29 17.03 -5.57 6.30
CA LEU A 29 16.77 -6.12 7.63
C LEU A 29 16.63 -5.01 8.68
N TYR A 30 17.57 -4.06 8.69
CA TYR A 30 17.50 -2.91 9.59
C TYR A 30 16.21 -2.10 9.40
N ALA A 31 15.88 -1.77 8.14
CA ALA A 31 14.66 -1.03 7.82
C ALA A 31 13.39 -1.79 8.24
N SER A 32 13.35 -3.13 8.07
CA SER A 32 12.22 -3.95 8.51
C SER A 32 12.02 -3.93 10.03
N CYS A 33 13.10 -4.04 10.81
CA CYS A 33 13.02 -3.92 12.27
C CYS A 33 12.53 -2.53 12.69
N LEU A 34 13.04 -1.48 12.06
CA LEU A 34 12.63 -0.10 12.32
C LEU A 34 11.16 0.12 11.97
N ALA A 35 10.73 -0.32 10.79
CA ALA A 35 9.35 -0.23 10.34
C ALA A 35 8.40 -0.94 11.31
N GLY A 36 8.74 -2.13 11.80
CA GLY A 36 7.93 -2.84 12.79
C GLY A 36 7.71 -2.04 14.08
N ARG A 37 8.79 -1.43 14.61
CA ARG A 37 8.72 -0.60 15.83
C ARG A 37 7.90 0.67 15.62
N ILE A 38 8.14 1.39 14.51
CA ILE A 38 7.41 2.62 14.18
C ILE A 38 5.93 2.32 13.98
N THR A 39 5.60 1.28 13.23
CA THR A 39 4.21 0.88 12.98
C THR A 39 3.49 0.53 14.28
N TYR A 40 4.12 -0.23 15.17
CA TYR A 40 3.53 -0.55 16.47
C TYR A 40 3.21 0.71 17.28
N TRP A 41 4.19 1.62 17.40
CA TRP A 41 3.99 2.91 18.08
C TRP A 41 2.88 3.74 17.42
N ALA A 42 2.88 3.84 16.09
CA ALA A 42 1.92 4.68 15.37
C ALA A 42 0.48 4.15 15.49
N VAL A 43 0.30 2.82 15.51
CA VAL A 43 -1.02 2.19 15.70
C VAL A 43 -1.50 2.34 17.13
N THR A 44 -0.66 1.99 18.12
CA THR A 44 -1.04 2.04 19.54
C THR A 44 -1.22 3.47 20.04
N GLY A 45 -0.44 4.41 19.52
CA GLY A 45 -0.55 5.84 19.80
C GLY A 45 -1.64 6.57 19.01
N GLY A 46 -2.39 5.89 18.13
CA GLY A 46 -3.47 6.50 17.35
C GLY A 46 -3.02 7.49 16.27
N ALA A 47 -1.73 7.47 15.89
CA ALA A 47 -1.20 8.30 14.81
C ALA A 47 -1.65 7.83 13.41
N VAL A 48 -2.05 6.55 13.29
CA VAL A 48 -2.59 5.98 12.05
C VAL A 48 -4.11 6.17 11.99
N SER A 49 -4.59 6.79 10.90
CA SER A 49 -6.02 6.92 10.64
C SER A 49 -6.71 5.56 10.51
N ARG A 50 -7.96 5.44 10.97
CA ARG A 50 -8.78 4.22 10.78
C ARG A 50 -9.04 3.88 9.31
N SER A 51 -8.99 4.90 8.43
CA SER A 51 -9.11 4.72 6.98
C SER A 51 -7.79 4.33 6.31
N GLN A 52 -6.66 4.34 7.04
CA GLN A 52 -5.40 3.85 6.50
C GLN A 52 -5.41 2.32 6.51
N LYS A 53 -5.40 1.75 5.31
CA LYS A 53 -5.46 0.30 5.10
C LYS A 53 -4.29 -0.25 4.26
N GLY A 54 -3.61 0.63 3.52
CA GLY A 54 -2.39 0.26 2.80
C GLY A 54 -1.21 0.05 3.75
N PHE A 55 -0.42 -1.00 3.50
CA PHE A 55 0.77 -1.36 4.29
C PHE A 55 0.49 -1.63 5.77
N MET A 56 -0.75 -1.96 6.12
CA MET A 56 -1.16 -2.37 7.46
C MET A 56 -1.24 -3.90 7.54
N CYS A 57 -1.28 -4.45 8.76
CA CYS A 57 -1.51 -5.87 9.00
C CYS A 57 -3.00 -6.24 8.83
N THR A 58 -3.58 -5.90 7.69
CA THR A 58 -4.94 -6.28 7.29
C THR A 58 -5.05 -6.34 5.76
N GLU A 59 -6.07 -7.05 5.26
CA GLU A 59 -6.46 -7.13 3.86
C GLU A 59 -7.17 -5.84 3.39
N GLY A 60 -6.41 -4.75 3.43
CA GLY A 60 -6.94 -3.40 3.32
C GLY A 60 -7.68 -3.08 2.02
N CYS A 61 -7.23 -3.65 0.90
CA CYS A 61 -7.89 -3.48 -0.40
C CYS A 61 -9.28 -4.13 -0.40
N TYR A 62 -9.41 -5.32 0.19
CA TYR A 62 -10.68 -6.02 0.28
C TYR A 62 -11.66 -5.29 1.19
N GLU A 63 -11.21 -4.86 2.37
CA GLU A 63 -12.04 -4.08 3.30
C GLU A 63 -12.57 -2.79 2.65
N HIS A 64 -11.71 -2.05 1.94
CA HIS A 64 -12.14 -0.83 1.25
C HIS A 64 -13.06 -1.09 0.07
N ASN A 65 -12.82 -2.13 -0.73
CA ASN A 65 -13.73 -2.51 -1.80
C ASN A 65 -15.11 -2.91 -1.27
N PHE A 66 -15.14 -3.70 -0.18
CA PHE A 66 -16.39 -4.07 0.48
C PHE A 66 -17.12 -2.84 1.02
N THR A 67 -16.41 -1.94 1.71
CA THR A 67 -16.98 -0.70 2.24
C THR A 67 -17.57 0.16 1.13
N LEU A 68 -16.87 0.29 -0.01
CA LEU A 68 -17.35 1.01 -1.19
C LEU A 68 -18.62 0.36 -1.77
N GLN A 69 -18.64 -0.96 -1.94
CA GLN A 69 -19.81 -1.69 -2.45
C GLN A 69 -21.01 -1.51 -1.53
N MET A 70 -20.82 -1.63 -0.21
CA MET A 70 -21.87 -1.43 0.78
C MET A 70 -22.45 -0.01 0.71
N ALA A 71 -21.60 1.02 0.55
CA ALA A 71 -22.05 2.40 0.40
C ALA A 71 -22.89 2.59 -0.87
N LEU A 72 -22.43 2.04 -2.00
CA LEU A 72 -23.17 2.07 -3.27
C LEU A 72 -24.53 1.37 -3.16
N ASP A 73 -24.58 0.19 -2.55
CA ASP A 73 -25.83 -0.56 -2.37
C ASP A 73 -26.81 0.14 -1.43
N ASN A 74 -26.30 0.77 -0.36
CA ASN A 74 -27.12 1.57 0.53
C ASN A 74 -27.78 2.74 -0.21
N THR A 75 -27.00 3.48 -1.02
CA THR A 75 -27.54 4.61 -1.80
C THR A 75 -28.59 4.18 -2.82
N ARG A 76 -28.44 2.99 -3.42
CA ARG A 76 -29.42 2.41 -4.35
C ARG A 76 -30.71 2.02 -3.64
N ARG A 77 -30.64 1.52 -2.41
CA ARG A 77 -31.80 1.16 -1.59
C ARG A 77 -32.58 2.38 -1.12
N THR A 78 -31.89 3.44 -0.66
CA THR A 78 -32.54 4.67 -0.16
C THR A 78 -33.15 5.54 -1.26
N ARG A 79 -32.79 5.30 -2.53
CA ARG A 79 -33.34 6.02 -3.69
C ARG A 79 -34.59 5.36 -4.29
N ARG A 80 -34.91 4.12 -3.88
CA ARG A 80 -36.21 3.48 -4.12
C ARG A 80 -37.19 3.92 -3.06
#